data_AF-A0A3Q9WJ11-F1
#
_entry.id   AF-A0A3Q9WJ11-F1
#
_cell.length_a   1.000
_cell.length_b   1.000
_cell.length_c   1.000
_cell.angle_alpha   90.00
_cell.angle_beta   90.00
_cell.angle_gamma   90.00
#
_symmetry.space_group_name_H-M   'P 1'
#
loop_
_entity.id
_entity.type
_entity.pdbx_description
1 polymer ?
#
loop_
_entity_poly.entity_id
_entity_poly.type
_entity_poly.pdbx_seq_one_letter_code
_entity_poly.pdbx_strand_id
1 'polypeptide(L)'
;MQSTLNTMSLIWGIQPKLVEFVEHTDQMTSQVDRVLFEQGLVEVDDLVVIAAGSPPGQAGSTNSIKVHRVGDITDAGQLPDSHTSYIKEGVGPWPTKKK
;
A
#
# COMPACT_ATOMS: atom_id res chain seq x y z
N MET A 1 16.15 -0.61 14.31
CA MET A 1 14.78 -1.01 13.90
C MET A 1 13.86 -1.25 15.09
N GLN A 2 14.23 -2.10 16.07
CA GLN A 2 13.39 -2.35 17.25
C GLN A 2 13.10 -1.09 18.10
N SER A 3 14.09 -0.22 18.29
CA SER A 3 13.90 1.05 19.01
C SER A 3 12.85 1.94 18.34
N THR A 4 12.90 2.06 17.00
CA THR A 4 11.93 2.81 16.20
C THR A 4 10.51 2.26 16.37
N LEU A 5 10.34 0.93 16.31
CA LEU A 5 9.02 0.31 16.53
C LEU A 5 8.47 0.64 17.92
N ASN A 6 9.29 0.52 18.95
CA ASN A 6 8.88 0.81 20.33
C ASN A 6 8.46 2.27 20.49
N THR A 7 9.21 3.21 19.90
CA THR A 7 8.88 4.63 19.93
C THR A 7 7.57 4.92 19.19
N MET A 8 7.38 4.36 18.00
CA MET A 8 6.15 4.57 17.21
C MET A 8 4.91 3.99 17.91
N SER A 9 5.08 2.94 18.72
CA SER A 9 3.98 2.31 19.47
C SER A 9 3.37 3.22 20.54
N LEU A 10 4.06 4.31 20.91
CA LEU A 10 3.57 5.30 21.87
C LEU A 10 2.77 6.44 21.20
N ILE A 11 2.75 6.49 19.87
CA ILE A 11 2.08 7.54 19.12
C ILE A 11 0.63 7.15 18.88
N TRP A 12 -0.30 8.06 19.22
CA TRP A 12 -1.72 7.83 19.04
C TRP A 12 -2.08 7.56 17.58
N GLY A 13 -2.89 6.52 17.35
CA GLY A 13 -3.35 6.15 16.01
C GLY A 13 -2.34 5.42 15.15
N ILE A 14 -1.15 5.08 15.66
CA ILE A 14 -0.14 4.32 14.91
C ILE A 14 -0.09 2.87 15.40
N GLN A 15 -0.16 1.92 14.46
CA GLN A 15 0.10 0.49 14.69
C GLN A 15 1.38 0.09 13.93
N PRO A 16 2.58 0.23 14.53
CA PRO A 16 3.81 -0.05 13.82
C PRO A 16 4.00 -1.55 13.59
N LYS A 17 4.60 -1.90 12.46
CA LYS A 17 4.93 -3.27 12.09
C LYS A 17 6.37 -3.33 11.59
N LEU A 18 7.11 -4.37 12.03
CA LEU A 18 8.39 -4.70 11.44
C LEU A 18 8.13 -5.53 10.18
N VAL A 19 8.70 -5.05 9.08
CA VAL A 19 8.67 -5.71 7.77
C VAL A 19 10.10 -5.81 7.25
N GLU A 20 10.33 -6.72 6.31
CA GLU A 20 11.62 -6.83 5.65
C GLU A 20 11.93 -5.58 4.82
N PHE A 21 13.19 -5.21 4.73
CA PHE A 21 13.58 -4.06 3.92
C PHE A 21 13.46 -4.38 2.42
N VAL A 22 12.95 -3.42 1.65
CA VAL A 22 12.85 -3.51 0.18
C VAL A 22 13.60 -2.34 -0.46
N GLU A 23 14.22 -2.57 -1.62
CA GLU A 23 15.08 -1.58 -2.28
C GLU A 23 14.32 -0.67 -3.24
N HIS A 24 13.13 -1.08 -3.66
CA HIS A 24 12.36 -0.40 -4.71
C HIS A 24 10.94 -0.08 -4.25
N THR A 25 10.41 1.05 -4.72
CA THR A 25 9.07 1.54 -4.36
C THR A 25 7.96 0.60 -4.84
N ASP A 26 8.15 -0.07 -5.97
CA ASP A 26 7.19 -1.07 -6.47
C ASP A 26 7.12 -2.29 -5.53
N GLN A 27 8.28 -2.77 -5.07
CA GLN A 27 8.37 -3.85 -4.08
C GLN A 27 7.73 -3.45 -2.74
N MET A 28 7.83 -2.17 -2.36
CA MET A 28 7.14 -1.64 -1.19
C MET A 28 5.62 -1.71 -1.34
N THR A 29 5.09 -1.43 -2.53
CA THR A 29 3.64 -1.52 -2.78
C THR A 29 3.16 -2.96 -2.61
N SER A 30 3.82 -3.93 -3.25
CA SER A 30 3.46 -5.34 -3.12
C SER A 30 3.60 -5.85 -1.68
N GLN A 31 4.60 -5.36 -0.95
CA GLN A 31 4.79 -5.70 0.46
C GLN A 31 3.67 -5.13 1.36
N VAL A 32 3.23 -3.89 1.11
CA VAL A 32 2.12 -3.27 1.84
C VAL A 32 0.85 -4.09 1.67
N ASP A 33 0.50 -4.48 0.44
CA ASP A 33 -0.67 -5.33 0.16
C ASP A 33 -0.60 -6.63 0.95
N ARG A 34 0.52 -7.35 0.84
CA ARG A 34 0.71 -8.63 1.54
C ARG A 34 0.54 -8.48 3.05
N VAL A 35 1.21 -7.49 3.66
CA VAL A 35 1.20 -7.31 5.11
C VAL A 35 -0.18 -6.88 5.61
N LEU A 36 -0.87 -5.97 4.92
CA LEU A 36 -2.20 -5.54 5.33
C LEU A 36 -3.22 -6.66 5.19
N PHE A 37 -3.13 -7.44 4.10
CA PHE A 37 -4.02 -8.58 3.85
C PHE A 37 -3.81 -9.70 4.88
N GLU A 38 -2.57 -10.08 5.17
CA GLU A 38 -2.24 -11.10 6.19
C GLU A 38 -2.73 -10.72 7.59
N GLN A 39 -2.86 -9.42 7.89
CA GLN A 39 -3.37 -8.93 9.17
C GLN A 39 -4.90 -8.78 9.19
N GLY A 40 -5.59 -9.04 8.07
CA GLY A 40 -7.04 -8.85 7.95
C GLY A 40 -7.46 -7.38 8.08
N LEU A 41 -6.59 -6.45 7.70
CA LEU A 41 -6.86 -5.01 7.79
C LEU A 41 -7.49 -4.42 6.53
N VAL A 42 -7.39 -5.12 5.40
CA VAL A 42 -7.90 -4.71 4.10
C VAL A 42 -8.47 -5.90 3.35
N GLU A 43 -9.42 -5.62 2.48
CA GLU A 43 -9.92 -6.54 1.46
C GLU A 43 -9.42 -6.11 0.06
N VAL A 44 -9.59 -6.99 -0.93
CA VAL A 44 -9.33 -6.62 -2.33
C VAL A 44 -10.27 -5.47 -2.72
N ASP A 45 -9.77 -4.56 -3.56
CA ASP A 45 -10.43 -3.31 -3.97
C ASP A 45 -10.51 -2.18 -2.93
N ASP A 46 -10.02 -2.39 -1.70
CA ASP A 46 -9.89 -1.30 -0.73
C ASP A 46 -8.90 -0.23 -1.21
N LEU A 47 -9.19 1.04 -0.87
CA LEU A 47 -8.32 2.16 -1.15
C LEU A 47 -7.40 2.44 0.03
N VAL A 48 -6.09 2.43 -0.22
CA VAL A 48 -5.06 2.75 0.76
C VAL A 48 -4.20 3.90 0.27
N VAL A 49 -3.61 4.64 1.22
CA VAL A 49 -2.67 5.72 0.93
C VAL A 49 -1.32 5.35 1.50
N ILE A 50 -0.31 5.24 0.63
CA ILE A 50 1.07 4.93 0.99
C ILE A 50 1.85 6.24 1.02
N ALA A 51 2.32 6.64 2.19
CA ALA A 51 3.22 7.76 2.37
C ALA A 51 4.63 7.25 2.72
N ALA A 52 5.62 7.57 1.90
CA ALA A 52 6.97 7.03 2.02
C ALA A 52 8.05 7.99 1.51
N GLY A 53 9.31 7.64 1.79
CA GLY A 53 10.47 8.19 1.10
C GLY A 53 10.89 7.27 -0.05
N SER A 54 11.03 7.83 -1.25
CA SER A 54 11.55 7.13 -2.44
C SER A 54 12.89 7.77 -2.85
N PRO A 55 13.97 6.99 -3.01
CA PRO A 55 14.06 5.54 -2.80
C PRO A 55 14.05 5.13 -1.31
N PRO A 56 13.65 3.90 -0.98
CA PRO A 56 13.66 3.37 0.38
C PRO A 56 15.08 3.37 1.00
N GLY A 57 15.17 3.53 2.32
CA GLY A 57 16.43 3.38 3.07
C GLY A 57 17.33 4.63 3.14
N GLN A 58 17.01 5.70 2.41
CA GLN A 58 17.62 7.01 2.66
C GLN A 58 16.82 7.80 3.69
N ALA A 59 17.42 7.99 4.87
CA ALA A 59 16.86 8.86 5.89
C ALA A 59 16.82 10.32 5.38
N GLY A 60 15.65 10.95 5.42
CA GLY A 60 15.39 12.25 4.82
C GLY A 60 13.93 12.66 5.03
N SER A 61 13.32 13.33 4.04
CA SER A 61 11.89 13.70 4.07
C SER A 61 10.99 12.62 3.47
N THR A 62 9.78 12.49 4.01
CA THR A 62 8.67 11.83 3.33
C THR A 62 8.34 12.63 2.07
N ASN A 63 8.66 12.09 0.89
CA ASN A 63 8.62 12.82 -0.37
C ASN A 63 7.62 12.23 -1.38
N SER A 64 6.92 11.16 -1.01
CA SER A 64 5.97 10.45 -1.88
C SER A 64 4.67 10.15 -1.15
N ILE A 65 3.56 10.35 -1.86
CA ILE A 65 2.23 9.88 -1.51
C ILE A 65 1.67 9.15 -2.73
N LYS A 66 1.17 7.93 -2.52
CA LYS A 66 0.57 7.09 -3.55
C LYS A 66 -0.81 6.65 -3.08
N VAL A 67 -1.84 6.88 -3.89
CA VAL A 67 -3.18 6.31 -3.68
C VAL A 67 -3.20 4.99 -4.43
N HIS A 68 -3.41 3.91 -3.71
CA HIS A 68 -3.30 2.55 -4.23
C HIS A 68 -4.60 1.78 -3.94
N ARG A 69 -5.02 0.96 -4.89
CA ARG A 69 -6.11 0.01 -4.69
C ARG A 69 -5.51 -1.37 -4.44
N VAL A 70 -5.81 -1.96 -3.29
CA VAL A 70 -5.21 -3.24 -2.86
C VAL A 70 -5.46 -4.32 -3.91
N GLY A 71 -4.38 -4.96 -4.37
CA GLY A 71 -4.44 -5.98 -5.41
C GLY A 71 -4.40 -5.44 -6.85
N ASP A 72 -4.16 -4.15 -7.07
CA ASP A 72 -4.01 -3.61 -8.42
C ASP A 72 -2.64 -3.98 -9.03
N ILE A 73 -2.64 -5.03 -9.86
CA ILE A 73 -1.45 -5.49 -10.58
C ILE A 73 -0.85 -4.45 -11.53
N THR A 74 -1.63 -3.46 -11.98
CA THR A 74 -1.13 -2.41 -12.87
C THR A 74 -0.30 -1.36 -12.12
N ASP A 75 -0.47 -1.30 -10.81
CA ASP A 75 0.16 -0.34 -9.91
C ASP A 75 1.14 -1.02 -8.91
N ALA A 76 1.73 -2.14 -9.34
CA ALA A 76 2.65 -2.97 -8.53
C ALA A 76 2.03 -3.56 -7.24
N GLY A 77 0.70 -3.58 -7.13
CA GLY A 77 -0.02 -4.34 -6.10
C GLY A 77 0.05 -5.84 -6.37
N GLN A 78 -0.29 -6.63 -5.35
CA GLN A 78 -0.29 -8.08 -5.44
C GLN A 78 -1.61 -8.65 -4.95
N LEU A 79 -2.31 -9.40 -5.81
CA LEU A 79 -3.51 -10.12 -5.43
C LEU A 79 -3.12 -11.38 -4.62
N PRO A 80 -3.86 -11.71 -3.56
CA PRO A 80 -3.83 -13.05 -3.01
C PRO A 80 -4.33 -14.04 -4.07
N ASP A 81 -3.74 -15.22 -4.14
CA ASP A 81 -3.98 -16.26 -5.17
C ASP A 81 -5.46 -16.67 -5.38
N SER A 82 -6.38 -16.19 -4.53
CA SER A 82 -7.80 -16.51 -4.50
C SER A 82 -8.73 -15.51 -5.21
N HIS A 83 -8.28 -14.31 -5.59
CA HIS A 83 -9.14 -13.24 -6.15
C HIS A 83 -8.68 -12.74 -7.53
N THR A 84 -8.85 -13.56 -8.58
CA THR A 84 -8.59 -13.15 -9.96
C THR A 84 -9.87 -12.62 -10.62
N SER A 85 -10.23 -11.36 -10.36
CA SER A 85 -11.23 -10.69 -11.20
C SER A 85 -10.91 -9.21 -11.35
N TYR A 86 -10.47 -8.85 -12.55
CA TYR A 86 -10.09 -7.49 -12.94
C TYR A 86 -11.34 -6.63 -13.16
N ILE A 87 -11.50 -5.54 -12.40
CA ILE A 87 -12.39 -4.44 -12.76
C ILE A 87 -11.55 -3.31 -13.35
N LYS A 88 -11.47 -3.23 -14.68
CA LYS A 88 -11.01 -2.01 -15.35
C LYS A 88 -12.11 -0.96 -15.23
N GLU A 89 -12.00 -0.05 -14.27
CA GLU A 89 -12.77 1.19 -14.33
C GLU A 89 -12.24 2.05 -15.48
N GLY A 90 -13.12 2.37 -16.43
CA GLY A 90 -12.77 3.20 -17.57
C GLY A 90 -12.49 4.62 -17.12
N VAL A 91 -11.23 4.97 -16.93
CA VAL A 91 -10.83 6.35 -16.66
C VAL A 91 -10.80 7.15 -17.97
N GLY A 92 -11.76 8.06 -18.12
CA GLY A 92 -11.87 9.01 -19.22
C GLY A 92 -12.53 10.31 -18.73
N PRO A 93 -12.39 11.43 -19.46
CA PRO A 93 -12.78 12.76 -18.96
C PRO A 93 -14.30 13.04 -19.02
N TRP A 94 -15.16 12.01 -18.91
CA TRP A 94 -16.59 12.13 -19.19
C TRP A 94 -17.47 11.46 -18.13
N PRO A 95 -18.64 12.05 -17.82
CA PRO A 95 -19.58 11.48 -16.87
C PRO A 95 -20.23 10.22 -17.44
N THR A 96 -20.05 9.09 -16.78
CA THR A 96 -20.76 7.85 -17.10
C THR A 96 -22.15 7.89 -16.46
N LYS A 97 -23.16 8.34 -17.22
CA LYS A 97 -24.56 8.12 -16.80
C LYS A 97 -24.86 6.61 -16.87
N LYS A 98 -25.18 5.98 -15.73
CA LYS A 98 -25.83 4.65 -15.72
C LYS A 98 -27.34 4.81 -15.56
N LYS A 99 -28.09 4.13 -16.43
CA LYS A 99 -29.54 3.89 -16.34
C LYS A 99 -29.84 2.87 -15.25
#